data_AF-A0A848W6I5-F1
#
_entry.id   AF-A0A848W6I5-F1
#
_cell.length_a   1.000
_cell.length_b   1.000
_cell.length_c   1.000
_cell.angle_alpha   90.00
_cell.angle_beta   90.00
_cell.angle_gamma   90.00
#
_symmetry.space_group_name_H-M   'P 1'
#
loop_
_entity.id
_entity.type
_entity.pdbx_description
1 polymer ?
#
loop_
_entity_poly.entity_id
_entity_poly.type
_entity_poly.pdbx_seq_one_letter_code
_entity_poly.pdbx_strand_id
1 'polypeptide(L)'
;MHLLAAIPGAVDDGSEAVDLDQTPGDIVVLSAADTEIACLAAAQSARLTADQTAPSVRLANYLRLGHNLSVDLYTDQIISQAKLVIVRLLGGRGYWTYGV
;
A
#
# COMPACT_ATOMS: atom_id res chain seq x y z
N MET A 1 -18.90 9.18 12.00
CA MET A 1 -18.29 8.67 10.75
C MET A 1 -17.75 7.29 11.06
N HIS A 2 -18.07 6.25 10.28
CA HIS A 2 -17.57 4.88 10.48
C HIS A 2 -16.43 4.64 9.48
N LEU A 3 -15.28 4.17 9.96
CA LEU A 3 -14.14 3.81 9.11
C LEU A 3 -14.30 2.35 8.71
N LEU A 4 -14.24 2.05 7.41
CA LEU A 4 -14.33 0.68 6.93
C LEU A 4 -12.95 0.00 6.99
N ALA A 5 -12.93 -1.21 7.53
CA ALA A 5 -11.79 -2.10 7.36
C ALA A 5 -11.76 -2.60 5.92
N ALA A 6 -10.57 -2.65 5.30
CA ALA A 6 -10.42 -3.19 3.96
C ALA A 6 -10.90 -4.66 3.89
N ILE A 7 -11.89 -4.92 3.04
CA ILE A 7 -12.41 -6.28 2.82
C ILE A 7 -11.68 -6.92 1.63
N PRO A 8 -11.08 -8.13 1.78
CA PRO A 8 -10.50 -8.86 0.67
C PRO A 8 -11.53 -9.17 -0.42
N GLY A 9 -11.22 -8.87 -1.68
CA GLY A 9 -12.08 -9.17 -2.84
C GLY A 9 -13.21 -8.17 -3.12
N ALA A 10 -13.39 -7.14 -2.29
CA ALA A 10 -14.31 -6.03 -2.61
C ALA A 10 -13.72 -5.13 -3.71
N VAL A 11 -14.57 -4.72 -4.66
CA VAL A 11 -14.30 -3.66 -5.63
C VAL A 11 -14.94 -2.39 -5.08
N ASP A 12 -14.09 -1.45 -4.66
CA ASP A 12 -14.47 -0.14 -4.15
C ASP A 12 -14.22 0.91 -5.24
N ASP A 13 -15.13 1.88 -5.37
CA ASP A 13 -14.97 3.01 -6.28
C ASP A 13 -14.08 4.13 -5.70
N GLY A 14 -13.59 3.94 -4.47
CA GLY A 14 -12.66 4.83 -3.79
C GLY A 14 -13.33 6.04 -3.16
N SER A 15 -14.67 6.06 -3.09
CA SER A 15 -15.44 7.14 -2.48
C SER A 15 -15.47 7.10 -0.95
N GLU A 16 -15.24 5.93 -0.35
CA GLU A 16 -15.23 5.77 1.11
C GLU A 16 -13.81 5.69 1.68
N ALA A 17 -13.68 6.17 2.92
CA ALA A 17 -12.43 6.07 3.65
C ALA A 17 -12.20 4.62 4.12
N VAL A 18 -11.01 4.09 3.83
CA VAL A 18 -10.61 2.71 4.10
C VAL A 18 -9.31 2.72 4.89
N ASP A 19 -9.26 1.91 5.93
CA ASP A 19 -8.02 1.50 6.57
C ASP A 19 -7.57 0.14 6.03
N LEU A 20 -6.33 0.06 5.56
CA LEU A 20 -5.76 -1.18 5.05
C LEU A 20 -5.31 -2.15 6.16
N ASP A 21 -5.33 -1.71 7.42
CA ASP A 21 -4.94 -2.50 8.59
C ASP A 21 -3.55 -3.16 8.42
N GLN A 22 -2.62 -2.41 7.81
CA GLN A 22 -1.24 -2.82 7.67
C GLN A 22 -0.43 -2.38 8.88
N THR A 23 0.60 -3.14 9.21
CA THR A 23 1.62 -2.70 10.17
C THR A 23 2.74 -1.92 9.46
N PRO A 24 3.50 -1.04 10.14
CA PRO A 24 4.64 -0.36 9.54
C PRO A 24 5.72 -1.32 9.00
N GLY A 25 6.49 -0.89 7.99
CA GLY A 25 7.62 -1.64 7.45
C GLY A 25 8.72 -0.74 6.87
N ASP A 26 9.93 -1.28 6.72
CA ASP A 26 11.11 -0.54 6.24
C ASP A 26 10.93 -0.01 4.81
N ILE A 27 10.25 -0.79 3.96
CA ILE A 27 10.00 -0.47 2.56
C ILE A 27 8.50 -0.53 2.28
N VAL A 28 7.97 0.50 1.65
CA VAL A 28 6.59 0.53 1.15
C VAL A 28 6.61 0.56 -0.38
N VAL A 29 5.84 -0.33 -1.02
CA VAL A 29 5.62 -0.32 -2.47
C VAL A 29 4.13 -0.20 -2.76
N LEU A 30 3.77 0.83 -3.51
CA LEU A 30 2.41 1.12 -3.95
C LEU A 30 2.30 0.91 -5.47
N SER A 31 1.37 0.05 -5.91
CA SER A 31 1.09 -0.17 -7.33
C SER A 31 -0.39 -0.44 -7.59
N ALA A 32 -0.93 0.03 -8.71
CA ALA A 32 -2.29 -0.33 -9.14
C ALA A 32 -2.41 -1.76 -9.67
N ALA A 33 -1.30 -2.43 -9.97
CA ALA A 33 -1.29 -3.76 -10.55
C ALA A 33 -1.12 -4.85 -9.48
N ASP A 34 -2.20 -5.59 -9.20
CA ASP A 34 -2.17 -6.68 -8.21
C ASP A 34 -1.19 -7.79 -8.58
N THR A 35 -0.88 -7.99 -9.87
CA THR A 35 0.14 -8.93 -10.33
C THR A 35 1.54 -8.53 -9.85
N GLU A 36 1.85 -7.24 -9.79
CA GLU A 36 3.13 -6.74 -9.27
C GLU A 36 3.21 -6.94 -7.76
N ILE A 37 2.12 -6.64 -7.05
CA ILE A 37 1.99 -6.89 -5.61
C ILE A 37 2.20 -8.38 -5.31
N ALA A 38 1.55 -9.28 -6.05
CA ALA A 38 1.68 -10.72 -5.87
C ALA A 38 3.12 -11.20 -6.13
N CYS A 39 3.76 -10.74 -7.20
CA CYS A 39 5.15 -11.08 -7.52
C CYS A 39 6.13 -10.58 -6.45
N LEU A 40 5.97 -9.34 -5.97
CA LEU A 40 6.79 -8.78 -4.90
C LEU A 40 6.58 -9.51 -3.57
N ALA A 41 5.35 -9.91 -3.25
CA ALA A 41 5.04 -10.68 -2.05
C ALA A 41 5.74 -12.06 -2.06
N ALA A 42 5.70 -12.74 -3.21
CA ALA A 42 6.39 -14.02 -3.40
C ALA A 42 7.92 -13.84 -3.28
N ALA A 43 8.48 -12.81 -3.90
CA ALA A 43 9.91 -12.50 -3.81
C ALA A 43 10.35 -12.18 -2.37
N GLN A 44 9.56 -11.39 -1.64
CA GLN A 44 9.85 -11.07 -0.23
C GLN A 44 9.77 -12.30 0.67
N SER A 45 8.78 -13.18 0.45
CA SER A 45 8.66 -14.44 1.19
C SER A 45 9.90 -15.33 1.00
N ALA A 46 10.37 -15.45 -0.24
CA ALA A 46 11.62 -16.17 -0.54
C ALA A 46 12.84 -15.51 0.10
N ARG A 47 12.91 -14.17 0.08
CA ARG A 47 14.01 -13.40 0.70
C ARG A 47 14.07 -13.60 2.21
N LEU A 48 12.93 -13.54 2.91
CA LEU A 48 12.85 -13.75 4.35
C LEU A 48 13.21 -15.19 4.75
N THR A 49 12.95 -16.16 3.87
CA THR A 49 13.38 -17.55 4.07
C THR A 49 14.91 -17.67 4.02
N ALA A 50 15.56 -16.91 3.13
CA ALA A 50 17.02 -16.90 2.99
C ALA A 50 17.72 -16.06 4.07
N ASP A 51 17.11 -14.95 4.49
CA ASP A 51 17.64 -14.01 5.47
C ASP A 51 16.49 -13.37 6.28
N GLN A 52 16.35 -13.81 7.53
CA GLN A 52 15.33 -13.30 8.46
C GLN A 52 15.59 -11.85 8.91
N THR A 53 16.78 -11.31 8.65
CA THR A 53 17.13 -9.91 8.95
C THR A 53 16.89 -8.96 7.78
N ALA A 54 16.39 -9.49 6.66
CA ALA A 54 16.00 -8.68 5.52
C ALA A 54 15.00 -7.58 5.90
N PRO A 55 15.08 -6.37 5.29
CA PRO A 55 14.13 -5.30 5.54
C PRO A 55 12.68 -5.76 5.33
N SER A 56 11.82 -5.29 6.21
CA SER A 56 10.38 -5.55 6.12
C SER A 56 9.76 -4.77 4.95
N VAL A 57 8.84 -5.41 4.22
CA VAL A 57 8.18 -4.81 3.05
C VAL A 57 6.68 -4.75 3.29
N ARG A 58 6.06 -3.63 2.91
CA ARG A 58 4.61 -3.46 2.80
C ARG A 58 4.24 -3.18 1.36
N LEU A 59 3.23 -3.89 0.89
CA LEU A 59 2.75 -3.84 -0.48
C LEU A 59 1.27 -3.47 -0.42
N ALA A 60 0.86 -2.45 -1.17
CA ALA A 60 -0.54 -2.06 -1.22
C ALA A 60 -0.94 -1.58 -2.60
N ASN A 61 -2.22 -1.81 -2.93
CA ASN A 61 -2.82 -1.24 -4.12
C ASN A 61 -3.30 0.18 -3.81
N TYR A 62 -2.66 1.20 -4.41
CA TYR A 62 -3.00 2.59 -4.12
C TYR A 62 -4.42 2.97 -4.58
N LEU A 63 -5.06 2.18 -5.44
CA LEU A 63 -6.47 2.38 -5.80
C LEU A 63 -7.40 2.14 -4.59
N ARG A 64 -6.96 1.40 -3.57
CA ARG A 64 -7.68 1.27 -2.29
C ARG A 64 -7.49 2.49 -1.37
N LEU A 65 -6.58 3.40 -1.72
CA LEU A 65 -6.33 4.67 -1.03
C LEU A 65 -6.90 5.84 -1.85
N GLY A 66 -8.12 5.69 -2.37
CA GLY A 66 -8.77 6.68 -3.23
C GLY A 66 -9.26 7.91 -2.46
N HIS A 67 -9.79 7.71 -1.25
CA HIS A 67 -10.27 8.79 -0.40
C HIS A 67 -9.11 9.47 0.35
N ASN A 68 -9.12 10.81 0.44
CA ASN A 68 -8.04 11.59 1.07
C ASN A 68 -7.73 11.13 2.51
N LEU A 69 -8.77 10.84 3.30
CA LEU A 69 -8.58 10.31 4.66
C LEU A 69 -7.82 8.97 4.68
N SER A 70 -8.05 8.08 3.70
CA SER A 70 -7.29 6.83 3.59
C SER A 70 -5.82 7.11 3.34
N VAL A 71 -5.52 8.09 2.47
CA VAL A 71 -4.15 8.53 2.19
C VAL A 71 -3.50 9.14 3.43
N ASP A 72 -4.21 10.00 4.15
CA ASP A 72 -3.71 10.65 5.37
C ASP A 72 -3.38 9.60 6.45
N LEU A 73 -4.31 8.68 6.71
CA LEU A 73 -4.12 7.60 7.69
C LEU A 73 -2.97 6.69 7.30
N TYR A 74 -2.89 6.28 6.03
CA TYR A 74 -1.81 5.42 5.56
C TYR A 74 -0.46 6.16 5.59
N THR A 75 -0.46 7.47 5.33
CA THR A 75 0.75 8.29 5.39
C THR A 75 1.27 8.40 6.81
N ASP A 76 0.39 8.75 7.75
CA ASP A 76 0.73 8.93 9.16
C ASP A 76 1.16 7.61 9.81
N GLN A 77 0.43 6.53 9.58
CA GLN A 77 0.67 5.26 10.28
C GLN A 77 1.76 4.40 9.62
N ILE A 78 1.89 4.42 8.29
CA ILE A 78 2.74 3.48 7.54
C ILE A 78 3.90 4.19 6.85
N ILE A 79 3.63 5.20 6.02
CA ILE A 79 4.65 5.87 5.21
C ILE A 79 5.64 6.63 6.09
N SER A 80 5.18 7.30 7.14
CA SER A 80 6.03 8.09 8.06
C SER A 80 7.13 7.25 8.74
N GLN A 81 6.92 5.93 8.83
CA GLN A 81 7.84 4.98 9.46
C GLN A 81 8.76 4.28 8.45
N ALA A 82 8.48 4.42 7.14
CA ALA A 82 9.23 3.76 6.09
C ALA A 82 10.56 4.46 5.80
N LYS A 83 11.59 3.68 5.47
CA LYS A 83 12.91 4.18 5.03
C LYS A 83 12.95 4.43 3.53
N LEU A 84 12.12 3.70 2.77
CA LEU A 84 12.00 3.83 1.33
C LEU A 84 10.54 3.63 0.91
N VAL A 85 10.06 4.53 0.06
CA VAL A 85 8.70 4.46 -0.50
C VAL A 85 8.81 4.47 -2.02
N ILE A 86 8.22 3.48 -2.67
CA ILE A 86 8.19 3.34 -4.11
C ILE A 86 6.73 3.39 -4.56
N VAL A 87 6.39 4.37 -5.40
CA VAL A 87 5.04 4.49 -5.98
C VAL A 87 5.13 4.32 -7.48
N ARG A 88 4.44 3.31 -8.02
CA ARG A 88 4.37 3.08 -9.47
C ARG A 88 3.04 3.61 -10.02
N LEU A 89 3.08 4.85 -10.50
CA LEU A 89 1.92 5.50 -11.14
C LEU A 89 1.89 5.27 -12.65
N LEU A 90 1.18 4.23 -13.09
CA LEU A 90 0.91 4.04 -14.51
C LEU A 90 0.03 5.19 -15.03
N GLY A 91 0.58 6.01 -15.94
CA GLY A 91 -0.12 7.20 -16.47
C GLY A 91 0.14 8.50 -15.70
N GLY A 92 0.99 8.47 -14.66
CA GLY A 92 1.47 9.65 -13.96
C GLY A 92 0.54 10.19 -12.87
N ARG A 93 0.79 11.44 -12.45
CA ARG A 93 0.18 12.07 -11.26
C ARG A 93 -1.35 12.04 -11.25
N GLY A 94 -1.99 12.14 -12.42
CA GLY A 94 -3.45 12.22 -12.54
C GLY A 94 -4.19 10.99 -11.98
N TYR A 95 -3.54 9.83 -11.89
CA TYR A 95 -4.14 8.60 -11.36
C TYR A 95 -4.24 8.55 -9.84
N TRP A 96 -3.48 9.38 -9.12
CA TRP A 96 -3.49 9.41 -7.66
C TRP A 96 -3.06 10.78 -7.13
N THR A 97 -3.77 11.83 -7.55
CA THR A 97 -3.31 13.23 -7.42
C THR A 97 -3.04 13.67 -5.97
N TYR A 98 -3.84 13.20 -5.01
CA TYR A 98 -3.69 13.56 -3.59
C TYR A 98 -2.54 12.80 -2.90
N GLY A 99 -2.21 11.58 -3.36
CA GLY A 99 -1.19 10.73 -2.74
C GLY A 99 0.25 11.01 -3.16
N VAL A 100 0.48 11.99 -4.04
CA VAL A 100 1.83 12.43 -4.49
C VAL A 100 1.95 13.94 -4.48
#